data_AF-L7UGQ1-F1
#
_entry.id   AF-L7UGQ1-F1
#
_cell.length_a   1.000
_cell.length_b   1.000
_cell.length_c   1.000
_cell.angle_alpha   90.00
_cell.angle_beta   90.00
_cell.angle_gamma   90.00
#
_symmetry.space_group_name_H-M   'P 1'
#
loop_
_entity.id
_entity.type
_entity.pdbx_description
1 polymer ?
#
loop_
_entity_poly.entity_id
_entity_poly.type
_entity_poly.pdbx_seq_one_letter_code
_entity_poly.pdbx_strand_id
1 'polypeptide(L)'
;MKAWRGIPMFVSVVLGGLTAVGCGAPLEERDSSVVGGEAALEDAPEGPLAVEVPTARRECGPDRVGPPGSKPEWLARGEGRLFYSAEGVEQGRELWSSSAGGTECADVVKDIRPGPMGSVPRFLTPLGKWVLFVADDGQHGPEMWRTDGTAAGTVMVKDVWQGERGSAPRALTRVGNWIYFVAEDFEHGQELWRTDGTDVGTQLVHEFQPGAGWRQLTGLVAWGDRLALVAYSADSAVLWSVDPRGLARAHFHSPVGVFFSLTAVGCRLFFLRDIGTDVAELWVTADRPGSAEKVRDFTGEIPSYLTSMNSMLFFVAGSDGYFGEKGDTRHGGELWRSDGSASGTRLVRDIWPGPKGSLPTSLVVMDGVLYFAAEDGWRGRELWRSDGSALGTWMVWDIEWGSTGSDPEQLAAENGWLFFSATTSRYGREAWTSDGWLWRTRRLTDIAPGTSSSDPRSFVRAGNEVFFLAGDVPMNEALWAVPFRPAWPCAQSGEDAQGCQ
;
A
#
# COMPACT_ATOMS: atom_id res chain seq x y z
N MET A 1 -71.87 49.50 -13.66
CA MET A 1 -71.51 48.16 -14.17
C MET A 1 -70.81 47.42 -13.03
N LYS A 2 -71.57 46.62 -12.25
CA LYS A 2 -71.46 45.13 -12.10
C LYS A 2 -70.06 44.68 -11.61
N ALA A 3 -69.87 44.33 -10.33
CA ALA A 3 -70.14 43.02 -9.66
C ALA A 3 -69.09 41.94 -10.05
N TRP A 4 -68.46 41.06 -9.24
CA TRP A 4 -68.54 40.48 -7.87
C TRP A 4 -67.18 39.73 -7.62
N ARG A 5 -66.55 39.71 -6.43
CA ARG A 5 -66.57 38.76 -5.27
C ARG A 5 -66.30 37.23 -5.51
N GLY A 6 -65.27 36.71 -4.81
CA GLY A 6 -65.12 35.35 -4.20
C GLY A 6 -64.73 34.20 -5.16
N ILE A 7 -63.95 33.14 -4.84
CA ILE A 7 -63.59 32.38 -3.61
C ILE A 7 -62.30 31.56 -3.95
N PRO A 8 -61.37 31.25 -3.00
CA PRO A 8 -60.28 30.30 -3.22
C PRO A 8 -60.71 28.86 -2.90
N MET A 9 -60.33 27.87 -3.72
CA MET A 9 -60.44 26.45 -3.37
C MET A 9 -59.08 25.75 -3.43
N PHE A 10 -58.83 24.99 -2.37
CA PHE A 10 -57.64 24.20 -2.06
C PHE A 10 -57.42 23.03 -3.01
N VAL A 11 -56.15 22.69 -3.27
CA VAL A 11 -55.72 21.32 -3.56
C VAL A 11 -54.58 20.98 -2.61
N SER A 12 -54.82 19.99 -1.75
CA SER A 12 -53.81 19.36 -0.90
C SER A 12 -52.85 18.52 -1.75
N VAL A 13 -51.55 18.62 -1.49
CA VAL A 13 -50.59 17.55 -1.79
C VAL A 13 -49.94 17.14 -0.49
N VAL A 14 -50.11 15.85 -0.17
CA VAL A 14 -49.62 15.16 1.01
C VAL A 14 -48.12 14.89 0.90
N LEU A 15 -47.45 15.00 2.04
CA LEU A 15 -46.03 14.72 2.29
C LEU A 15 -45.57 13.33 1.81
N GLY A 16 -44.37 13.29 1.22
CA GLY A 16 -43.50 12.12 1.14
C GLY A 16 -42.07 12.56 1.46
N GLY A 17 -41.54 12.10 2.60
CA GLY A 17 -40.21 12.44 3.07
C GLY A 17 -39.10 11.72 2.30
N LEU A 18 -38.00 12.42 2.07
CA LEU A 18 -36.68 11.89 1.73
C LEU A 18 -35.66 12.73 2.49
N THR A 19 -35.05 12.11 3.49
CA THR A 19 -33.90 12.64 4.23
C THR A 19 -32.67 12.57 3.35
N ALA A 20 -32.27 13.72 2.80
CA ALA A 20 -30.91 13.93 2.30
C ALA A 20 -30.08 14.48 3.46
N VAL A 21 -29.09 13.73 3.94
CA VAL A 21 -28.04 14.27 4.82
C VAL A 21 -26.99 14.89 3.92
N GLY A 22 -27.10 16.20 3.71
CA GLY A 22 -26.14 17.01 2.96
C GLY A 22 -24.95 17.41 3.83
N CYS A 23 -23.75 17.27 3.28
CA CYS A 23 -22.50 17.75 3.89
C CYS A 23 -22.46 19.29 3.92
N GLY A 24 -22.07 19.83 5.07
CA GLY A 24 -22.07 21.26 5.39
C GLY A 24 -21.09 22.11 4.59
N ALA A 25 -21.41 23.41 4.53
CA ALA A 25 -20.73 24.48 3.82
C ALA A 25 -19.35 24.86 4.44
N PRO A 26 -18.46 25.53 3.69
CA PRO A 26 -17.11 25.85 4.13
C PRO A 26 -17.07 27.04 5.11
N LEU A 27 -16.13 26.98 6.05
CA LEU A 27 -15.85 28.01 7.05
C LEU A 27 -15.07 29.19 6.42
N GLU A 28 -15.43 30.39 6.84
CA GLU A 28 -14.86 31.68 6.41
C GLU A 28 -13.37 31.83 6.77
N GLU A 29 -12.59 32.30 5.80
CA GLU A 29 -11.21 32.75 5.96
C GLU A 29 -11.13 33.96 6.89
N ARG A 30 -10.27 33.90 7.92
CA ARG A 30 -9.81 35.09 8.64
C ARG A 30 -8.48 35.56 8.10
N ASP A 31 -8.51 36.79 7.61
CA ASP A 31 -7.40 37.63 7.20
C ASP A 31 -6.41 37.84 8.36
N SER A 32 -5.12 37.58 8.13
CA SER A 32 -4.05 38.03 9.02
C SER A 32 -2.85 38.51 8.21
N SER A 33 -2.83 39.82 7.97
CA SER A 33 -1.67 40.55 7.49
C SER A 33 -0.54 40.48 8.53
N VAL A 34 0.60 39.88 8.17
CA VAL A 34 1.86 40.02 8.92
C VAL A 34 2.91 40.67 8.03
N VAL A 35 3.41 41.78 8.55
CA VAL A 35 4.42 42.68 7.99
C VAL A 35 5.76 41.97 7.87
N GLY A 36 6.41 42.15 6.71
CA GLY A 36 7.74 41.63 6.44
C GLY A 36 8.82 42.22 7.34
N GLY A 37 9.66 41.35 7.87
CA GLY A 37 10.96 41.68 8.45
C GLY A 37 11.95 40.62 7.99
N GLU A 38 12.85 41.00 7.09
CA GLU A 38 14.01 40.19 6.71
C GLU A 38 14.89 39.97 7.94
N ALA A 39 15.04 38.73 8.36
CA ALA A 39 16.08 38.31 9.28
C ALA A 39 17.00 37.33 8.54
N ALA A 40 18.26 37.71 8.40
CA ALA A 40 19.32 36.89 7.84
C ALA A 40 19.45 35.59 8.67
N LEU A 41 19.40 34.45 7.99
CA LEU A 41 19.73 33.15 8.56
C LEU A 41 21.26 33.06 8.68
N GLU A 42 21.78 33.38 9.86
CA GLU A 42 23.13 32.99 10.25
C GLU A 42 23.12 31.54 10.78
N ASP A 43 24.10 30.77 10.30
CA ASP A 43 24.51 29.40 10.63
C ASP A 43 23.72 28.63 11.70
N ALA A 44 22.96 27.62 11.25
CA ALA A 44 22.41 26.58 12.11
C ALA A 44 23.56 25.67 12.63
N PRO A 45 23.59 25.34 13.93
CA PRO A 45 24.65 24.54 14.52
C PRO A 45 24.59 23.09 14.02
N GLU A 46 25.76 22.55 13.68
CA GLU A 46 25.96 21.15 13.34
C GLU A 46 25.57 20.22 14.51
N GLY A 47 24.84 19.15 14.16
CA GLY A 47 24.76 17.91 14.93
C GLY A 47 23.39 17.61 15.56
N PRO A 48 22.72 16.51 15.19
CA PRO A 48 21.61 16.01 16.01
C PRO A 48 22.17 15.54 17.36
N LEU A 49 21.48 15.90 18.46
CA LEU A 49 21.69 15.32 19.78
C LEU A 49 21.81 13.79 19.64
N ALA A 50 22.92 13.23 20.14
CA ALA A 50 23.18 11.79 20.10
C ALA A 50 22.13 11.04 20.93
N VAL A 51 20.99 10.74 20.31
CA VAL A 51 20.06 9.73 20.81
C VAL A 51 20.73 8.39 20.56
N GLU A 52 20.92 7.60 21.62
CA GLU A 52 21.43 6.24 21.50
C GLU A 52 20.61 5.50 20.44
N VAL A 53 21.30 5.03 19.40
CA VAL A 53 20.70 4.20 18.36
C VAL A 53 20.34 2.87 19.02
N PRO A 54 19.07 2.45 19.03
CA PRO A 54 18.67 1.20 19.66
C PRO A 54 19.40 0.02 19.00
N THR A 55 19.86 -0.93 19.81
CA THR A 55 20.51 -2.13 19.30
C THR A 55 19.49 -3.01 18.58
N ALA A 56 19.70 -3.27 17.30
CA ALA A 56 18.92 -4.24 16.56
C ALA A 56 19.17 -5.67 17.07
N ARG A 57 18.09 -6.44 17.18
CA ARG A 57 18.13 -7.87 17.42
C ARG A 57 17.90 -8.58 16.09
N ARG A 58 18.79 -9.50 15.74
CA ARG A 58 18.50 -10.47 14.69
C ARG A 58 17.57 -11.54 15.22
N GLU A 59 16.47 -11.80 14.53
CA GLU A 59 15.55 -12.88 14.92
C GLU A 59 16.25 -14.24 14.72
N CYS A 60 16.39 -14.98 15.81
CA CYS A 60 16.98 -16.32 15.78
C CYS A 60 15.95 -17.33 15.26
N GLY A 61 16.36 -18.20 14.32
CA GLY A 61 15.68 -19.49 14.10
C GLY A 61 16.07 -20.50 15.18
N PRO A 62 15.55 -21.75 15.13
CA PRO A 62 15.69 -22.75 16.19
C PRO A 62 17.14 -23.13 16.52
N ASP A 63 18.12 -22.78 15.67
CA ASP A 63 19.56 -23.00 15.89
C ASP A 63 20.35 -21.77 16.37
N ARG A 64 19.70 -20.77 17.01
CA ARG A 64 20.31 -19.56 17.60
C ARG A 64 21.10 -18.65 16.64
N VAL A 65 21.24 -19.08 15.39
CA VAL A 65 21.54 -18.32 14.19
C VAL A 65 20.56 -18.95 13.22
N GLY A 66 19.52 -18.24 12.76
CA GLY A 66 18.73 -18.76 11.64
C GLY A 66 19.72 -19.17 10.54
N PRO A 67 19.53 -20.30 9.83
CA PRO A 67 20.52 -20.76 8.87
C PRO A 67 20.90 -19.58 7.97
N PRO A 68 22.20 -19.33 7.74
CA PRO A 68 22.63 -18.35 6.75
C PRO A 68 21.84 -18.62 5.46
N GLY A 69 20.95 -17.70 5.04
CA GLY A 69 20.09 -17.91 3.87
C GLY A 69 18.64 -18.35 4.11
N SER A 70 18.05 -18.18 5.30
CA SER A 70 16.61 -18.44 5.53
C SER A 70 15.64 -17.67 4.61
N LYS A 71 16.08 -16.58 3.97
CA LYS A 71 15.36 -15.78 2.96
C LYS A 71 13.89 -15.52 3.36
N PRO A 72 13.67 -14.82 4.49
CA PRO A 72 12.34 -14.48 4.95
C PRO A 72 11.59 -13.62 3.93
N GLU A 73 10.29 -13.86 3.75
CA GLU A 73 9.41 -13.13 2.83
C GLU A 73 7.99 -13.01 3.39
N TRP A 74 7.16 -12.15 2.77
CA TRP A 74 5.74 -12.02 3.07
C TRP A 74 5.41 -11.68 4.53
N LEU A 75 6.01 -10.62 5.08
CA LEU A 75 5.77 -10.21 6.46
C LEU A 75 4.34 -9.72 6.65
N ALA A 76 3.66 -10.20 7.68
CA ALA A 76 2.33 -9.77 8.05
C ALA A 76 2.15 -9.67 9.57
N ARG A 77 1.46 -8.62 10.02
CA ARG A 77 1.09 -8.45 11.42
C ARG A 77 -0.12 -9.32 11.76
N GLY A 78 -0.01 -10.13 12.81
CA GLY A 78 -1.14 -10.73 13.52
C GLY A 78 -1.32 -10.14 14.92
N GLU A 79 -2.15 -10.77 15.76
CA GLU A 79 -2.40 -10.33 17.13
C GLU A 79 -1.13 -10.46 18.01
N GLY A 80 -0.34 -9.38 18.09
CA GLY A 80 0.88 -9.31 18.91
C GLY A 80 2.07 -10.10 18.36
N ARG A 81 1.96 -10.66 17.14
CA ARG A 81 2.99 -11.46 16.48
C ARG A 81 3.26 -10.95 15.06
N LEU A 82 4.47 -11.17 14.59
CA LEU A 82 4.80 -11.11 13.17
C LEU A 82 4.73 -12.52 12.59
N PHE A 83 4.15 -12.65 11.40
CA PHE A 83 4.17 -13.86 10.59
C PHE A 83 4.97 -13.62 9.32
N TYR A 84 5.68 -14.65 8.86
CA TYR A 84 6.48 -14.59 7.63
C TYR A 84 6.78 -15.99 7.11
N SER A 85 7.17 -16.08 5.84
CA SER A 85 7.59 -17.31 5.16
C SER A 85 9.11 -17.40 5.19
N ALA A 86 9.69 -18.52 5.62
CA ALA A 86 11.15 -18.69 5.66
C ALA A 86 11.59 -20.16 5.55
N GLU A 87 12.83 -20.38 5.11
CA GLU A 87 13.45 -21.71 5.00
C GLU A 87 13.98 -22.21 6.35
N GLY A 88 13.52 -23.41 6.74
CA GLY A 88 14.05 -24.22 7.83
C GLY A 88 15.07 -25.25 7.35
N VAL A 89 15.95 -25.69 8.25
CA VAL A 89 17.04 -26.64 7.93
C VAL A 89 16.50 -28.02 7.53
N GLU A 90 15.44 -28.48 8.19
CA GLU A 90 14.86 -29.82 7.98
C GLU A 90 13.49 -29.77 7.28
N GLN A 91 12.79 -28.64 7.35
CA GLN A 91 11.38 -28.47 6.97
C GLN A 91 11.15 -27.79 5.60
N GLY A 92 12.21 -27.35 4.91
CA GLY A 92 12.04 -26.50 3.73
C GLY A 92 11.39 -25.15 4.08
N ARG A 93 10.73 -24.49 3.13
CA ARG A 93 10.08 -23.18 3.37
C ARG A 93 8.71 -23.34 4.02
N GLU A 94 8.58 -22.82 5.24
CA GLU A 94 7.40 -22.96 6.09
C GLU A 94 6.91 -21.61 6.66
N LEU A 95 5.81 -21.66 7.41
CA LEU A 95 5.24 -20.49 8.07
C LEU A 95 5.86 -20.32 9.45
N TRP A 96 6.44 -19.15 9.67
CA TRP A 96 7.11 -18.78 10.91
C TRP A 96 6.37 -17.65 11.61
N SER A 97 6.57 -17.57 12.92
CA SER A 97 6.13 -16.42 13.69
C SER A 97 7.16 -15.98 14.72
N SER A 98 7.22 -14.68 14.95
CA SER A 98 7.98 -14.08 16.05
C SER A 98 7.05 -13.22 16.92
N SER A 99 7.33 -13.16 18.22
CA SER A 99 6.54 -12.40 19.20
C SER A 99 7.13 -11.03 19.44
N ALA A 100 6.28 -10.00 19.48
CA ALA A 100 6.74 -8.65 19.79
C ALA A 100 7.19 -8.56 21.26
N GLY A 101 8.42 -8.11 21.49
CA GLY A 101 9.06 -8.00 22.81
C GLY A 101 9.50 -9.33 23.42
N GLY A 102 9.47 -10.42 22.64
CA GLY A 102 9.89 -11.74 23.09
C GLY A 102 11.41 -11.90 23.09
N THR A 103 11.95 -12.52 24.13
CA THR A 103 13.32 -13.08 24.09
C THR A 103 13.38 -14.42 23.38
N GLU A 104 12.23 -14.96 23.01
CA GLU A 104 12.07 -16.26 22.34
C GLU A 104 12.53 -16.16 20.88
N CYS A 105 13.00 -17.28 20.34
CA CYS A 105 13.39 -17.37 18.93
C CYS A 105 12.12 -17.47 18.08
N ALA A 106 12.22 -17.19 16.79
CA ALA A 106 11.12 -17.45 15.89
C ALA A 106 10.82 -18.95 15.81
N ASP A 107 9.54 -19.27 15.80
CA ASP A 107 9.05 -20.64 15.78
C ASP A 107 8.31 -20.94 14.47
N VAL A 108 8.53 -22.14 13.94
CA VAL A 108 7.65 -22.71 12.92
C VAL A 108 6.27 -22.81 13.55
N VAL A 109 5.29 -22.14 12.94
CA VAL A 109 3.91 -22.16 13.43
C VAL A 109 3.35 -23.58 13.28
N LYS A 110 3.61 -24.19 12.12
CA LYS A 110 3.30 -25.58 11.80
C LYS A 110 4.17 -26.01 10.62
N ASP A 111 4.76 -27.19 10.71
CA ASP A 111 5.35 -27.88 9.55
C ASP A 111 4.20 -28.44 8.71
N ILE A 112 3.75 -27.67 7.73
CA ILE A 112 2.57 -28.00 6.93
C ILE A 112 2.90 -29.12 5.94
N ARG A 113 4.10 -29.09 5.34
CA ARG A 113 4.59 -30.13 4.44
C ARG A 113 5.93 -30.67 4.95
N PRO A 114 5.92 -31.79 5.69
CA PRO A 114 7.12 -32.37 6.23
C PRO A 114 8.19 -32.66 5.17
N GLY A 115 9.43 -32.26 5.48
CA GLY A 115 10.61 -32.48 4.66
C GLY A 115 11.07 -31.26 3.84
N PRO A 116 12.14 -31.38 3.06
CA PRO A 116 12.88 -30.23 2.53
C PRO A 116 12.14 -29.43 1.45
N MET A 117 11.01 -29.92 0.94
CA MET A 117 10.21 -29.17 -0.04
C MET A 117 9.47 -28.00 0.62
N GLY A 118 8.99 -28.18 1.85
CA GLY A 118 8.18 -27.22 2.58
C GLY A 118 6.87 -26.82 1.88
N SER A 119 6.05 -26.04 2.58
CA SER A 119 4.73 -25.62 2.15
C SER A 119 4.66 -24.32 1.35
N VAL A 120 5.79 -23.60 1.26
CA VAL A 120 5.98 -22.33 0.53
C VAL A 120 4.86 -21.31 0.81
N PRO A 121 4.65 -20.88 2.09
CA PRO A 121 3.62 -19.91 2.41
C PRO A 121 3.82 -18.58 1.68
N ARG A 122 2.74 -18.06 1.11
CA ARG A 122 2.72 -16.81 0.33
C ARG A 122 1.42 -16.04 0.54
N PHE A 123 1.44 -14.74 0.20
CA PHE A 123 0.28 -13.84 0.30
C PHE A 123 -0.31 -13.73 1.71
N LEU A 124 0.54 -13.64 2.75
CA LEU A 124 0.07 -13.49 4.12
C LEU A 124 -0.81 -12.24 4.26
N THR A 125 -2.08 -12.44 4.62
CA THR A 125 -3.13 -11.42 4.62
C THR A 125 -3.90 -11.45 5.93
N PRO A 126 -3.80 -10.41 6.78
CA PRO A 126 -4.52 -10.36 8.05
C PRO A 126 -6.06 -10.25 7.88
N LEU A 127 -6.80 -11.08 8.62
CA LEU A 127 -8.27 -11.09 8.69
C LEU A 127 -8.76 -11.32 10.13
N GLY A 128 -9.06 -10.22 10.82
CA GLY A 128 -9.42 -10.27 12.25
C GLY A 128 -8.27 -10.86 13.06
N LYS A 129 -8.55 -11.92 13.82
CA LYS A 129 -7.54 -12.64 14.61
C LYS A 129 -6.67 -13.61 13.81
N TRP A 130 -7.02 -13.88 12.55
CA TRP A 130 -6.34 -14.83 11.70
C TRP A 130 -5.38 -14.13 10.73
N VAL A 131 -4.33 -14.83 10.33
CA VAL A 131 -3.61 -14.54 9.08
C VAL A 131 -3.96 -15.63 8.09
N LEU A 132 -4.47 -15.23 6.91
CA LEU A 132 -4.71 -16.15 5.79
C LEU A 132 -3.50 -16.12 4.87
N PHE A 133 -3.21 -17.26 4.24
CA PHE A 133 -2.07 -17.42 3.34
C PHE A 133 -2.31 -18.60 2.40
N VAL A 134 -1.50 -18.72 1.36
CA VAL A 134 -1.54 -19.88 0.46
C VAL A 134 -0.36 -20.79 0.79
N ALA A 135 -0.61 -22.09 0.90
CA ALA A 135 0.41 -23.10 1.20
C ALA A 135 0.02 -24.47 0.60
N ASP A 136 1.03 -25.31 0.37
CA ASP A 136 0.89 -26.67 -0.19
C ASP A 136 1.35 -27.71 0.84
N ASP A 137 0.45 -28.60 1.28
CA ASP A 137 0.77 -29.69 2.22
C ASP A 137 1.32 -30.96 1.54
N GLY A 138 1.51 -30.91 0.22
CA GLY A 138 1.96 -32.01 -0.62
C GLY A 138 0.89 -33.03 -0.96
N GLN A 139 -0.35 -32.87 -0.50
CA GLN A 139 -1.48 -33.76 -0.78
C GLN A 139 -2.60 -33.06 -1.55
N HIS A 140 -2.84 -31.79 -1.25
CA HIS A 140 -3.93 -30.99 -1.83
C HIS A 140 -3.41 -29.87 -2.75
N GLY A 141 -2.10 -29.81 -2.99
CA GLY A 141 -1.49 -28.70 -3.72
C GLY A 141 -1.67 -27.35 -3.01
N PRO A 142 -1.38 -26.23 -3.69
CA PRO A 142 -1.49 -24.90 -3.09
C PRO A 142 -2.95 -24.51 -2.86
N GLU A 143 -3.34 -24.39 -1.60
CA GLU A 143 -4.70 -24.05 -1.16
C GLU A 143 -4.71 -22.86 -0.18
N MET A 144 -5.90 -22.38 0.17
CA MET A 144 -6.05 -21.33 1.19
C MET A 144 -5.94 -21.93 2.60
N TRP A 145 -5.05 -21.36 3.42
CA TRP A 145 -4.83 -21.73 4.82
C TRP A 145 -5.07 -20.53 5.74
N ARG A 146 -5.29 -20.80 7.02
CA ARG A 146 -5.37 -19.79 8.09
C ARG A 146 -4.53 -20.20 9.29
N THR A 147 -4.11 -19.22 10.09
CA THR A 147 -3.46 -19.44 11.40
C THR A 147 -3.85 -18.37 12.42
N ASP A 148 -3.96 -18.76 13.70
CA ASP A 148 -4.00 -17.85 14.86
C ASP A 148 -2.63 -17.71 15.55
N GLY A 149 -1.59 -18.29 14.96
CA GLY A 149 -0.26 -18.39 15.58
C GLY A 149 0.02 -19.69 16.30
N THR A 150 -0.94 -20.63 16.36
CA THR A 150 -0.74 -21.96 16.94
C THR A 150 -0.74 -23.05 15.86
N ALA A 151 -0.02 -24.15 16.10
CA ALA A 151 -0.07 -25.31 15.21
C ALA A 151 -1.49 -25.89 15.07
N ALA A 152 -2.27 -25.90 16.15
CA ALA A 152 -3.64 -26.40 16.17
C ALA A 152 -4.62 -25.50 15.40
N GLY A 153 -4.44 -24.18 15.49
CA GLY A 153 -5.22 -23.20 14.72
C GLY A 153 -4.75 -23.03 13.28
N THR A 154 -3.66 -23.70 12.88
CA THR A 154 -3.12 -23.66 11.51
C THR A 154 -3.70 -24.77 10.65
N VAL A 155 -4.71 -24.41 9.86
CA VAL A 155 -5.52 -25.36 9.10
C VAL A 155 -5.84 -24.83 7.70
N MET A 156 -6.01 -25.75 6.76
CA MET A 156 -6.58 -25.45 5.46
C MET A 156 -8.00 -24.94 5.67
N VAL A 157 -8.36 -23.85 4.99
CA VAL A 157 -9.68 -23.26 5.07
C VAL A 157 -10.69 -24.12 4.33
N LYS A 158 -10.34 -24.52 3.10
CA LYS A 158 -11.11 -25.39 2.22
C LYS A 158 -10.20 -25.96 1.13
N ASP A 159 -10.40 -27.22 0.80
CA ASP A 159 -9.83 -27.86 -0.40
C ASP A 159 -10.74 -27.51 -1.59
N VAL A 160 -10.40 -26.46 -2.33
CA VAL A 160 -11.22 -25.97 -3.45
C VAL A 160 -11.03 -26.87 -4.67
N TRP A 161 -9.78 -27.30 -4.95
CA TRP A 161 -9.50 -28.28 -5.99
C TRP A 161 -9.00 -29.58 -5.38
N GLN A 162 -9.83 -30.63 -5.41
CA GLN A 162 -9.47 -31.92 -4.86
C GLN A 162 -8.23 -32.54 -5.54
N GLY A 163 -7.23 -32.87 -4.72
CA GLY A 163 -6.01 -33.58 -5.09
C GLY A 163 -4.77 -32.69 -5.24
N GLU A 164 -3.64 -33.29 -5.62
CA GLU A 164 -2.31 -32.68 -5.52
C GLU A 164 -2.07 -31.42 -6.38
N ARG A 165 -3.01 -31.07 -7.26
CA ARG A 165 -2.90 -29.87 -8.11
C ARG A 165 -3.15 -28.58 -7.32
N GLY A 166 -4.12 -28.60 -6.42
CA GLY A 166 -4.63 -27.42 -5.70
C GLY A 166 -5.26 -26.35 -6.59
N SER A 167 -5.94 -25.42 -5.95
CA SER A 167 -6.70 -24.32 -6.58
C SER A 167 -5.84 -23.08 -6.90
N ALA A 168 -4.58 -23.09 -6.45
CA ALA A 168 -3.59 -22.04 -6.62
C ALA A 168 -4.09 -20.60 -6.35
N PRO A 169 -4.66 -20.31 -5.14
CA PRO A 169 -5.22 -19.00 -4.86
C PRO A 169 -4.23 -17.86 -5.08
N ARG A 170 -4.72 -16.73 -5.60
CA ARG A 170 -3.92 -15.52 -5.89
C ARG A 170 -4.74 -14.25 -5.74
N ALA A 171 -4.05 -13.11 -5.72
CA ALA A 171 -4.66 -11.77 -5.63
C ALA A 171 -5.61 -11.63 -4.43
N LEU A 172 -5.14 -12.00 -3.24
CA LEU A 172 -5.90 -11.90 -2.00
C LEU A 172 -6.14 -10.42 -1.67
N THR A 173 -7.41 -10.01 -1.75
CA THR A 173 -7.84 -8.63 -1.52
C THR A 173 -8.90 -8.60 -0.41
N ARG A 174 -8.59 -7.91 0.68
CA ARG A 174 -9.52 -7.74 1.80
C ARG A 174 -10.59 -6.70 1.48
N VAL A 175 -11.85 -7.09 1.65
CA VAL A 175 -13.02 -6.19 1.59
C VAL A 175 -13.87 -6.44 2.84
N GLY A 176 -13.81 -5.52 3.80
CA GLY A 176 -14.43 -5.70 5.11
C GLY A 176 -13.90 -6.93 5.86
N ASN A 177 -14.79 -7.88 6.13
CA ASN A 177 -14.49 -9.15 6.82
C ASN A 177 -14.30 -10.33 5.85
N TRP A 178 -14.16 -10.06 4.56
CA TRP A 178 -13.95 -11.07 3.53
C TRP A 178 -12.59 -10.86 2.86
N ILE A 179 -11.92 -11.96 2.49
CA ILE A 179 -10.87 -11.96 1.49
C ILE A 179 -11.48 -12.45 0.18
N TYR A 180 -11.36 -11.64 -0.86
CA TYR A 180 -11.64 -12.04 -2.23
C TYR A 180 -10.34 -12.49 -2.89
N PHE A 181 -10.41 -13.52 -3.72
CA PHE A 181 -9.25 -14.09 -4.38
C PHE A 181 -9.65 -14.81 -5.67
N VAL A 182 -8.67 -15.05 -6.52
CA VAL A 182 -8.85 -15.86 -7.73
C VAL A 182 -8.34 -17.26 -7.44
N ALA A 183 -9.13 -18.29 -7.74
CA ALA A 183 -8.79 -19.69 -7.56
C ALA A 183 -9.47 -20.56 -8.61
N GLU A 184 -8.93 -21.77 -8.82
CA GLU A 184 -9.41 -22.73 -9.80
C GLU A 184 -10.14 -23.91 -9.14
N ASP A 185 -11.26 -24.35 -9.70
CA ASP A 185 -11.85 -25.67 -9.40
C ASP A 185 -12.13 -26.48 -10.68
N PHE A 186 -12.47 -27.76 -10.53
CA PHE A 186 -12.68 -28.65 -11.67
C PHE A 186 -13.92 -28.31 -12.51
N GLU A 187 -14.93 -27.68 -11.90
CA GLU A 187 -16.24 -27.46 -12.52
C GLU A 187 -16.32 -26.13 -13.28
N HIS A 188 -15.73 -25.09 -12.71
CA HIS A 188 -15.85 -23.69 -13.10
C HIS A 188 -14.51 -23.09 -13.60
N GLY A 189 -13.39 -23.83 -13.49
CA GLY A 189 -12.09 -23.29 -13.88
C GLY A 189 -11.67 -22.12 -12.98
N GLN A 190 -10.95 -21.14 -13.53
CA GLN A 190 -10.39 -20.04 -12.74
C GLN A 190 -11.41 -18.91 -12.58
N GLU A 191 -11.86 -18.68 -11.34
CA GLU A 191 -12.95 -17.76 -11.05
C GLU A 191 -12.73 -16.93 -9.77
N LEU A 192 -13.69 -16.03 -9.48
CA LEU A 192 -13.67 -15.20 -8.28
C LEU A 192 -14.29 -15.92 -7.09
N TRP A 193 -13.49 -16.09 -6.04
CA TRP A 193 -13.88 -16.68 -4.76
C TRP A 193 -13.80 -15.67 -3.63
N ARG A 194 -14.45 -15.98 -2.52
CA ARG A 194 -14.28 -15.27 -1.25
C ARG A 194 -14.21 -16.23 -0.07
N THR A 195 -13.64 -15.75 1.03
CA THR A 195 -13.61 -16.46 2.31
C THR A 195 -13.67 -15.49 3.50
N ASP A 196 -14.34 -15.88 4.57
CA ASP A 196 -14.27 -15.25 5.90
C ASP A 196 -13.23 -15.96 6.81
N GLY A 197 -12.45 -16.86 6.22
CA GLY A 197 -11.53 -17.75 6.91
C GLY A 197 -12.19 -19.05 7.38
N THR A 198 -13.42 -19.38 7.02
CA THR A 198 -14.07 -20.66 7.33
C THR A 198 -14.38 -21.46 6.07
N ASP A 199 -14.49 -22.79 6.19
CA ASP A 199 -14.90 -23.65 5.07
C ASP A 199 -16.27 -23.25 4.50
N VAL A 200 -17.27 -23.06 5.38
CA VAL A 200 -18.64 -22.67 5.00
C VAL A 200 -18.67 -21.29 4.33
N GLY A 201 -17.87 -20.34 4.80
CA GLY A 201 -17.74 -19.03 4.19
C GLY A 201 -16.90 -19.02 2.90
N THR A 202 -16.21 -20.11 2.56
CA THR A 202 -15.39 -20.18 1.36
C THR A 202 -16.21 -20.62 0.15
N GLN A 203 -16.54 -19.65 -0.69
CA GLN A 203 -17.57 -19.78 -1.72
C GLN A 203 -17.14 -19.10 -3.03
N LEU A 204 -17.54 -19.71 -4.14
CA LEU A 204 -17.55 -19.09 -5.46
C LEU A 204 -18.49 -17.88 -5.41
N VAL A 205 -18.00 -16.73 -5.88
CA VAL A 205 -18.76 -15.47 -5.86
C VAL A 205 -19.46 -15.25 -7.18
N HIS A 206 -18.71 -15.40 -8.27
CA HIS A 206 -19.18 -15.13 -9.62
C HIS A 206 -18.35 -15.89 -10.64
N GLU A 207 -19.03 -16.52 -11.60
CA GLU A 207 -18.41 -17.08 -12.80
C GLU A 207 -18.38 -16.01 -13.88
N PHE A 208 -17.19 -15.50 -14.19
CA PHE A 208 -16.99 -14.61 -15.32
C PHE A 208 -16.96 -15.37 -16.65
N GLN A 209 -16.64 -16.67 -16.65
CA GLN A 209 -16.75 -17.55 -17.79
C GLN A 209 -17.40 -18.88 -17.39
N PRO A 210 -18.66 -19.14 -17.82
CA PRO A 210 -19.33 -20.39 -17.47
C PRO A 210 -18.57 -21.65 -17.93
N GLY A 211 -18.51 -22.64 -17.04
CA GLY A 211 -17.85 -23.93 -17.26
C GLY A 211 -16.33 -23.89 -17.05
N ALA A 212 -15.62 -24.97 -17.38
CA ALA A 212 -14.18 -25.13 -17.11
C ALA A 212 -13.23 -24.24 -17.97
N GLY A 213 -13.72 -23.10 -18.46
CA GLY A 213 -12.90 -22.10 -19.15
C GLY A 213 -12.05 -21.27 -18.18
N TRP A 214 -11.31 -20.30 -18.71
CA TRP A 214 -10.57 -19.37 -17.87
C TRP A 214 -10.65 -17.96 -18.44
N ARG A 215 -11.06 -17.01 -17.59
CA ARG A 215 -10.85 -15.59 -17.81
C ARG A 215 -9.77 -15.08 -16.89
N GLN A 216 -8.84 -14.31 -17.45
CA GLN A 216 -7.80 -13.72 -16.63
C GLN A 216 -8.41 -12.59 -15.79
N LEU A 217 -8.57 -12.86 -14.50
CA LEU A 217 -8.99 -11.87 -13.50
C LEU A 217 -7.76 -11.21 -12.87
N THR A 218 -7.73 -9.87 -12.87
CA THR A 218 -6.62 -9.06 -12.35
C THR A 218 -7.12 -7.78 -11.71
N GLY A 219 -6.22 -7.03 -11.07
CA GLY A 219 -6.53 -5.69 -10.54
C GLY A 219 -7.55 -5.70 -9.40
N LEU A 220 -7.63 -6.78 -8.62
CA LEU A 220 -8.57 -6.88 -7.51
C LEU A 220 -8.26 -5.80 -6.47
N VAL A 221 -9.16 -4.83 -6.29
CA VAL A 221 -9.01 -3.74 -5.32
C VAL A 221 -10.29 -3.54 -4.52
N ALA A 222 -10.15 -3.25 -3.22
CA ALA A 222 -11.28 -2.85 -2.40
C ALA A 222 -11.78 -1.47 -2.84
N TRP A 223 -13.09 -1.35 -3.03
CA TRP A 223 -13.75 -0.11 -3.42
C TRP A 223 -14.99 0.11 -2.56
N GLY A 224 -14.81 0.75 -1.41
CA GLY A 224 -15.85 0.83 -0.38
C GLY A 224 -16.12 -0.56 0.22
N ASP A 225 -17.39 -0.98 0.21
CA ASP A 225 -17.83 -2.31 0.63
C ASP A 225 -17.82 -3.34 -0.52
N ARG A 226 -17.32 -2.96 -1.70
CA ARG A 226 -17.26 -3.78 -2.91
C ARG A 226 -15.84 -4.17 -3.26
N LEU A 227 -15.72 -5.14 -4.16
CA LEU A 227 -14.50 -5.42 -4.90
C LEU A 227 -14.60 -4.82 -6.29
N ALA A 228 -13.57 -4.16 -6.79
CA ALA A 228 -13.40 -3.89 -8.21
C ALA A 228 -12.32 -4.80 -8.81
N LEU A 229 -12.48 -5.20 -10.07
CA LEU A 229 -11.51 -6.03 -10.79
C LEU A 229 -11.63 -5.86 -12.31
N VAL A 230 -10.62 -6.32 -13.04
CA VAL A 230 -10.64 -6.41 -14.51
C VAL A 230 -10.69 -7.87 -14.93
N ALA A 231 -11.65 -8.19 -15.80
CA ALA A 231 -11.77 -9.49 -16.45
C ALA A 231 -11.38 -9.37 -17.93
N TYR A 232 -10.40 -10.17 -18.35
CA TYR A 232 -9.93 -10.22 -19.74
C TYR A 232 -10.47 -11.43 -20.49
N SER A 233 -10.78 -11.22 -21.76
CA SER A 233 -11.06 -12.22 -22.79
C SER A 233 -10.07 -12.07 -23.94
N ALA A 234 -10.15 -12.95 -24.94
CA ALA A 234 -9.29 -12.89 -26.12
C ALA A 234 -9.36 -11.55 -26.89
N ASP A 235 -10.48 -10.84 -26.79
CA ASP A 235 -10.82 -9.67 -27.60
C ASP A 235 -11.41 -8.51 -26.78
N SER A 236 -11.34 -8.58 -25.45
CA SER A 236 -11.94 -7.56 -24.60
C SER A 236 -11.42 -7.57 -23.17
N ALA A 237 -11.48 -6.42 -22.53
CA ALA A 237 -11.20 -6.24 -21.11
C ALA A 237 -12.33 -5.40 -20.49
N VAL A 238 -12.90 -5.89 -19.39
CA VAL A 238 -14.05 -5.27 -18.75
C VAL A 238 -13.74 -4.99 -17.29
N LEU A 239 -13.97 -3.76 -16.87
CA LEU A 239 -13.90 -3.33 -15.47
C LEU A 239 -15.22 -3.67 -14.78
N TRP A 240 -15.15 -4.46 -13.73
CA TRP A 240 -16.29 -4.91 -12.94
C TRP A 240 -16.21 -4.41 -11.50
N SER A 241 -17.37 -4.33 -10.86
CA SER A 241 -17.49 -4.34 -9.40
C SER A 241 -18.33 -5.52 -8.94
N VAL A 242 -18.06 -6.07 -7.77
CA VAL A 242 -18.83 -7.13 -7.14
C VAL A 242 -19.24 -6.69 -5.74
N ASP A 243 -20.54 -6.78 -5.44
CA ASP A 243 -21.08 -6.39 -4.14
C ASP A 243 -20.98 -7.50 -3.08
N PRO A 244 -21.24 -7.21 -1.79
CA PRO A 244 -21.21 -8.22 -0.73
C PRO A 244 -22.16 -9.41 -0.92
N ARG A 245 -23.14 -9.33 -1.83
CA ARG A 245 -24.06 -10.42 -2.17
C ARG A 245 -23.58 -11.23 -3.39
N GLY A 246 -22.43 -10.88 -3.96
CA GLY A 246 -21.87 -11.51 -5.16
C GLY A 246 -22.42 -10.95 -6.48
N LEU A 247 -23.18 -9.85 -6.45
CA LEU A 247 -23.70 -9.27 -7.68
C LEU A 247 -22.60 -8.50 -8.42
N ALA A 248 -22.18 -9.03 -9.57
CA ALA A 248 -21.25 -8.39 -10.49
C ALA A 248 -21.93 -7.34 -11.38
N ARG A 249 -21.26 -6.20 -11.62
CA ARG A 249 -21.70 -5.12 -12.50
C ARG A 249 -20.54 -4.58 -13.32
N ALA A 250 -20.71 -4.48 -14.64
CA ALA A 250 -19.72 -3.90 -15.52
C ALA A 250 -19.81 -2.36 -15.49
N HIS A 251 -18.66 -1.70 -15.34
CA HIS A 251 -18.54 -0.24 -15.34
C HIS A 251 -17.97 0.30 -16.64
N PHE A 252 -17.06 -0.44 -17.26
CA PHE A 252 -16.37 -0.02 -18.47
C PHE A 252 -15.94 -1.21 -19.32
N HIS A 253 -16.21 -1.14 -20.62
CA HIS A 253 -15.85 -2.17 -21.59
C HIS A 253 -14.82 -1.61 -22.56
N SER A 254 -13.68 -2.28 -22.65
CA SER A 254 -12.62 -1.94 -23.59
C SER A 254 -12.45 -3.07 -24.60
N PRO A 255 -12.59 -2.82 -25.92
CA PRO A 255 -12.35 -3.85 -26.94
C PRO A 255 -10.86 -4.16 -27.12
N VAL A 256 -9.98 -3.24 -26.73
CA VAL A 256 -8.53 -3.41 -26.79
C VAL A 256 -7.88 -2.74 -25.58
N GLY A 257 -6.64 -3.10 -25.33
CA GLY A 257 -5.78 -2.44 -24.35
C GLY A 257 -5.64 -3.18 -23.03
N VAL A 258 -4.67 -2.71 -22.27
CA VAL A 258 -4.29 -3.23 -20.96
C VAL A 258 -4.65 -2.20 -19.91
N PHE A 259 -5.29 -2.65 -18.84
CA PHE A 259 -5.55 -1.86 -17.65
C PHE A 259 -4.34 -1.93 -16.73
N PHE A 260 -3.92 -0.77 -16.25
CA PHE A 260 -2.90 -0.66 -15.21
C PHE A 260 -3.53 0.01 -13.99
N SER A 261 -3.15 -0.48 -12.81
CA SER A 261 -3.46 0.11 -11.51
C SER A 261 -4.92 0.55 -11.30
N LEU A 262 -5.71 -0.25 -10.57
CA LEU A 262 -7.01 0.22 -10.07
C LEU A 262 -6.80 0.87 -8.69
N THR A 263 -7.19 2.13 -8.53
CA THR A 263 -7.02 2.88 -7.27
C THR A 263 -8.32 3.50 -6.80
N ALA A 264 -8.80 3.06 -5.63
CA ALA A 264 -9.98 3.63 -5.01
C ALA A 264 -9.65 4.97 -4.31
N VAL A 265 -10.41 6.02 -4.64
CA VAL A 265 -10.31 7.35 -4.05
C VAL A 265 -11.70 7.79 -3.59
N GLY A 266 -12.00 7.52 -2.31
CA GLY A 266 -13.35 7.67 -1.78
C GLY A 266 -14.34 6.79 -2.54
N CYS A 267 -15.43 7.38 -3.03
CA CYS A 267 -16.46 6.68 -3.81
C CYS A 267 -16.13 6.50 -5.30
N ARG A 268 -14.90 6.82 -5.73
CA ARG A 268 -14.48 6.76 -7.13
C ARG A 268 -13.38 5.74 -7.31
N LEU A 269 -13.30 5.21 -8.51
CA LEU A 269 -12.23 4.32 -8.93
C LEU A 269 -11.49 4.97 -10.09
N PHE A 270 -10.19 5.18 -9.90
CA PHE A 270 -9.28 5.61 -10.95
C PHE A 270 -8.60 4.40 -11.55
N PHE A 271 -8.34 4.46 -12.86
CA PHE A 271 -7.61 3.41 -13.55
C PHE A 271 -6.87 3.99 -14.75
N LEU A 272 -5.77 3.34 -15.11
CA LEU A 272 -5.05 3.63 -16.33
C LEU A 272 -5.39 2.60 -17.40
N ARG A 273 -5.39 3.06 -18.65
CA ARG A 273 -5.52 2.19 -19.81
C ARG A 273 -4.47 2.56 -20.84
N ASP A 274 -3.78 1.56 -21.36
CA ASP A 274 -2.96 1.68 -22.57
C ASP A 274 -3.59 0.86 -23.69
N ILE A 275 -3.73 1.47 -24.86
CA ILE A 275 -4.28 0.82 -26.06
C ILE A 275 -3.21 0.55 -27.14
N GLY A 276 -1.93 0.69 -26.80
CA GLY A 276 -0.80 0.47 -27.71
C GLY A 276 -0.53 1.66 -28.63
N THR A 277 -0.77 2.87 -28.13
CA THR A 277 -0.61 4.13 -28.89
C THR A 277 0.44 5.06 -28.27
N ASP A 278 1.39 4.54 -27.51
CA ASP A 278 2.44 5.28 -26.80
C ASP A 278 1.91 6.35 -25.82
N VAL A 279 0.63 6.21 -25.44
CA VAL A 279 -0.05 7.07 -24.48
C VAL A 279 -0.85 6.23 -23.49
N ALA A 280 -0.70 6.56 -22.21
CA ALA A 280 -1.55 6.06 -21.16
C ALA A 280 -2.71 7.01 -20.93
N GLU A 281 -3.91 6.48 -20.86
CA GLU A 281 -5.12 7.24 -20.54
C GLU A 281 -5.46 7.07 -19.06
N LEU A 282 -5.60 8.18 -18.34
CA LEU A 282 -6.17 8.21 -17.00
C LEU A 282 -7.69 8.34 -17.09
N TRP A 283 -8.39 7.41 -16.45
CA TRP A 283 -9.85 7.37 -16.37
C TRP A 283 -10.31 7.38 -14.91
N VAL A 284 -11.54 7.83 -14.70
CA VAL A 284 -12.25 7.76 -13.42
C VAL A 284 -13.66 7.24 -13.64
N THR A 285 -14.17 6.45 -12.70
CA THR A 285 -15.59 6.01 -12.69
C THR A 285 -16.18 6.13 -11.29
N ALA A 286 -17.49 6.37 -11.23
CA ALA A 286 -18.27 6.22 -10.01
C ALA A 286 -18.87 4.81 -9.93
N ASP A 287 -19.45 4.44 -8.78
CA ASP A 287 -20.19 3.17 -8.61
C ASP A 287 -21.56 3.23 -9.31
N ARG A 288 -21.52 3.42 -10.63
CA ARG A 288 -22.70 3.40 -11.49
C ARG A 288 -22.26 3.05 -12.92
N PRO A 289 -22.86 2.03 -13.55
CA PRO A 289 -22.50 1.65 -14.92
C PRO A 289 -22.55 2.84 -15.89
N GLY A 290 -21.55 2.94 -16.77
CA GLY A 290 -21.46 3.99 -17.79
C GLY A 290 -20.98 5.35 -17.26
N SER A 291 -20.53 5.45 -16.01
CA SER A 291 -19.96 6.68 -15.44
C SER A 291 -18.45 6.84 -15.65
N ALA A 292 -17.83 5.94 -16.41
CA ALA A 292 -16.41 6.01 -16.70
C ALA A 292 -16.11 7.16 -17.67
N GLU A 293 -15.22 8.06 -17.26
CA GLU A 293 -14.84 9.25 -18.00
C GLU A 293 -13.31 9.33 -18.13
N LYS A 294 -12.84 9.65 -19.34
CA LYS A 294 -11.41 9.90 -19.58
C LYS A 294 -11.06 11.26 -19.01
N VAL A 295 -10.06 11.28 -18.13
CA VAL A 295 -9.58 12.47 -17.45
C VAL A 295 -8.50 13.15 -18.28
N ARG A 296 -7.47 12.39 -18.69
CA ARG A 296 -6.28 12.93 -19.36
C ARG A 296 -5.44 11.84 -20.02
N ASP A 297 -4.72 12.20 -21.07
CA ASP A 297 -3.68 11.36 -21.69
C ASP A 297 -2.29 11.76 -21.20
N PHE A 298 -1.42 10.78 -21.00
CA PHE A 298 -0.02 10.93 -20.62
C PHE A 298 0.87 10.22 -21.64
N THR A 299 1.82 10.97 -22.22
CA THR A 299 2.85 10.41 -23.10
C THR A 299 4.05 9.93 -22.27
N GLY A 300 4.87 9.06 -22.86
CA GLY A 300 6.06 8.53 -22.21
C GLY A 300 5.75 7.33 -21.32
N GLU A 301 6.40 7.24 -20.16
CA GLU A 301 6.14 6.17 -19.21
C GLU A 301 4.70 6.24 -18.67
N ILE A 302 4.05 5.08 -18.57
CA ILE A 302 2.71 4.95 -18.00
C ILE A 302 2.73 5.50 -16.56
N PRO A 303 1.76 6.33 -16.15
CA PRO A 303 1.73 6.85 -14.80
C PRO A 303 1.83 5.77 -13.74
N SER A 304 2.64 6.01 -12.72
CA SER A 304 3.00 5.01 -11.71
C SER A 304 2.74 5.53 -10.30
N TYR A 305 2.84 4.62 -9.31
CA TYR A 305 2.65 4.94 -7.89
C TYR A 305 1.31 5.63 -7.54
N LEU A 306 0.22 5.19 -8.18
CA LEU A 306 -1.11 5.73 -7.92
C LEU A 306 -1.50 5.54 -6.45
N THR A 307 -1.68 6.67 -5.76
CA THR A 307 -1.83 6.72 -4.31
C THR A 307 -3.01 7.64 -3.96
N SER A 308 -3.91 7.13 -3.13
CA SER A 308 -5.07 7.89 -2.65
C SER A 308 -4.69 8.69 -1.41
N MET A 309 -4.96 10.00 -1.41
CA MET A 309 -4.77 10.87 -0.25
C MET A 309 -5.81 11.99 -0.25
N ASN A 310 -6.50 12.20 0.88
CA ASN A 310 -7.41 13.33 1.09
C ASN A 310 -8.43 13.53 -0.07
N SER A 311 -9.04 12.45 -0.54
CA SER A 311 -9.99 12.43 -1.68
C SER A 311 -9.42 12.79 -3.05
N MET A 312 -8.09 12.87 -3.19
CA MET A 312 -7.38 13.05 -4.45
C MET A 312 -6.55 11.81 -4.80
N LEU A 313 -6.33 11.62 -6.09
CA LEU A 313 -5.33 10.70 -6.60
C LEU A 313 -4.00 11.45 -6.75
N PHE A 314 -2.91 10.86 -6.26
CA PHE A 314 -1.53 11.27 -6.51
C PHE A 314 -0.83 10.20 -7.31
N PHE A 315 0.07 10.59 -8.21
CA PHE A 315 0.80 9.66 -9.06
C PHE A 315 2.00 10.35 -9.71
N VAL A 316 2.89 9.55 -10.28
CA VAL A 316 4.06 10.04 -11.02
C VAL A 316 3.78 9.93 -12.51
N ALA A 317 4.05 10.99 -13.26
CA ALA A 317 3.87 10.99 -14.71
C ALA A 317 4.75 12.02 -15.40
N GLY A 318 5.00 11.81 -16.70
CA GLY A 318 5.78 12.71 -17.55
C GLY A 318 7.22 12.24 -17.82
N SER A 319 7.63 11.08 -17.27
CA SER A 319 8.92 10.46 -17.59
C SER A 319 8.96 9.99 -19.05
N ASP A 320 10.16 9.94 -19.64
CA ASP A 320 10.35 9.24 -20.91
C ASP A 320 10.07 7.73 -20.75
N GLY A 321 9.44 7.14 -21.76
CA GLY A 321 9.15 5.71 -21.81
C GLY A 321 10.39 4.86 -22.09
N TYR A 322 10.34 3.60 -21.67
CA TYR A 322 11.46 2.67 -21.78
C TYR A 322 11.89 2.41 -23.23
N PHE A 323 10.98 2.49 -24.20
CA PHE A 323 11.28 2.28 -25.62
C PHE A 323 11.52 3.60 -26.37
N GLY A 324 11.72 4.71 -25.65
CA GLY A 324 12.12 6.01 -26.19
C GLY A 324 10.95 6.97 -26.47
N GLU A 325 9.74 6.63 -26.04
CA GLU A 325 8.57 7.52 -26.07
C GLU A 325 8.86 8.76 -25.23
N LYS A 326 8.62 9.95 -25.79
CA LYS A 326 8.90 11.19 -25.06
C LYS A 326 7.77 11.53 -24.09
N GLY A 327 8.15 11.74 -22.83
CA GLY A 327 7.26 12.21 -21.78
C GLY A 327 6.97 13.71 -21.88
N ASP A 328 6.83 14.37 -20.72
CA ASP A 328 6.68 15.83 -20.65
C ASP A 328 8.04 16.49 -20.95
N THR A 329 8.18 17.02 -22.16
CA THR A 329 9.43 17.66 -22.61
C THR A 329 9.76 18.98 -21.90
N ARG A 330 8.87 19.49 -21.04
CA ARG A 330 9.08 20.72 -20.28
C ARG A 330 9.42 20.43 -18.82
N HIS A 331 8.74 19.50 -18.18
CA HIS A 331 8.88 19.24 -16.73
C HIS A 331 9.41 17.84 -16.40
N GLY A 332 9.49 16.91 -17.35
CA GLY A 332 9.90 15.53 -17.09
C GLY A 332 8.93 14.79 -16.16
N GLY A 333 9.43 13.71 -15.55
CA GLY A 333 8.66 12.90 -14.60
C GLY A 333 8.56 13.57 -13.24
N GLU A 334 7.33 13.91 -12.83
CA GLU A 334 7.06 14.72 -11.64
C GLU A 334 5.86 14.18 -10.85
N LEU A 335 5.61 14.75 -9.67
CA LEU A 335 4.41 14.45 -8.89
C LEU A 335 3.19 15.16 -9.46
N TRP A 336 2.17 14.39 -9.82
CA TRP A 336 0.87 14.87 -10.27
C TRP A 336 -0.22 14.56 -9.26
N ARG A 337 -1.31 15.32 -9.35
CA ARG A 337 -2.56 15.02 -8.65
C ARG A 337 -3.75 15.09 -9.59
N SER A 338 -4.82 14.40 -9.23
CA SER A 338 -6.12 14.46 -9.90
C SER A 338 -7.27 14.42 -8.89
N ASP A 339 -8.23 15.31 -9.10
CA ASP A 339 -9.54 15.25 -8.47
C ASP A 339 -10.58 14.54 -9.36
N GLY A 340 -10.17 13.83 -10.42
CA GLY A 340 -11.08 13.19 -11.37
C GLY A 340 -11.57 14.08 -12.51
N SER A 341 -11.24 15.37 -12.51
CA SER A 341 -11.53 16.28 -13.63
C SER A 341 -10.27 16.59 -14.44
N ALA A 342 -10.45 16.94 -15.72
CA ALA A 342 -9.33 17.37 -16.57
C ALA A 342 -8.64 18.63 -16.02
N SER A 343 -9.39 19.57 -15.43
CA SER A 343 -8.85 20.81 -14.86
C SER A 343 -8.15 20.62 -13.51
N GLY A 344 -8.63 19.69 -12.69
CA GLY A 344 -7.99 19.34 -11.42
C GLY A 344 -6.84 18.36 -11.56
N THR A 345 -6.60 17.83 -12.77
CA THR A 345 -5.46 16.96 -13.07
C THR A 345 -4.25 17.77 -13.51
N ARG A 346 -3.29 17.95 -12.60
CA ARG A 346 -2.14 18.85 -12.80
C ARG A 346 -0.93 18.44 -11.97
N LEU A 347 0.24 18.91 -12.40
CA LEU A 347 1.48 18.90 -11.62
C LEU A 347 1.23 19.51 -10.23
N VAL A 348 1.77 18.87 -9.20
CA VAL A 348 1.76 19.38 -7.83
C VAL A 348 2.82 20.47 -7.70
N ARG A 349 4.05 20.15 -8.11
CA ARG A 349 5.22 21.02 -8.14
C ARG A 349 6.21 20.48 -9.17
N ASP A 350 6.83 21.39 -9.92
CA ASP A 350 8.01 21.10 -10.73
C ASP A 350 9.23 21.14 -9.78
N ILE A 351 9.57 19.98 -9.20
CA ILE A 351 10.61 19.90 -8.15
C ILE A 351 11.99 20.06 -8.78
N TRP A 352 12.24 19.40 -9.92
CA TRP A 352 13.47 19.58 -10.70
C TRP A 352 13.14 20.15 -12.09
N PRO A 353 13.26 21.48 -12.26
CA PRO A 353 12.88 22.13 -13.51
C PRO A 353 13.60 21.58 -14.75
N GLY A 354 12.80 21.22 -15.75
CA GLY A 354 13.27 20.76 -17.06
C GLY A 354 12.88 19.31 -17.37
N PRO A 355 13.21 18.79 -18.56
CA PRO A 355 12.74 17.49 -19.04
C PRO A 355 13.26 16.27 -18.26
N LYS A 356 14.21 16.46 -17.32
CA LYS A 356 14.68 15.36 -16.47
C LYS A 356 13.65 15.01 -15.40
N GLY A 357 13.02 16.04 -14.80
CA GLY A 357 12.08 15.90 -13.70
C GLY A 357 12.69 15.26 -12.44
N SER A 358 11.96 15.35 -11.34
CA SER A 358 12.38 14.82 -10.04
C SER A 358 12.23 13.30 -9.88
N LEU A 359 11.52 12.66 -10.81
CA LEU A 359 11.22 11.23 -10.87
C LEU A 359 10.83 10.65 -9.50
N PRO A 360 9.71 11.08 -8.87
CA PRO A 360 9.37 10.61 -7.54
C PRO A 360 9.19 9.08 -7.48
N THR A 361 9.55 8.47 -6.36
CA THR A 361 9.39 7.02 -6.13
C THR A 361 8.88 6.75 -4.71
N SER A 362 8.37 5.53 -4.49
CA SER A 362 7.97 5.05 -3.15
C SER A 362 6.91 5.91 -2.45
N LEU A 363 5.87 6.34 -3.18
CA LEU A 363 4.79 7.16 -2.62
C LEU A 363 4.05 6.42 -1.50
N VAL A 364 4.03 7.01 -0.31
CA VAL A 364 3.36 6.48 0.88
C VAL A 364 2.65 7.60 1.62
N VAL A 365 1.44 7.35 2.10
CA VAL A 365 0.70 8.32 2.92
C VAL A 365 0.90 8.01 4.40
N MET A 366 1.29 9.02 5.16
CA MET A 366 1.33 8.99 6.63
C MET A 366 0.58 10.20 7.15
N ASP A 367 -0.44 9.97 7.97
CA ASP A 367 -1.26 11.00 8.63
C ASP A 367 -1.77 12.11 7.68
N GLY A 368 -2.22 11.70 6.49
CA GLY A 368 -2.79 12.62 5.49
C GLY A 368 -1.76 13.45 4.71
N VAL A 369 -0.48 13.08 4.79
CA VAL A 369 0.64 13.69 4.05
C VAL A 369 1.32 12.61 3.20
N LEU A 370 1.65 12.96 1.95
CA LEU A 370 2.35 12.08 1.03
C LEU A 370 3.86 12.21 1.25
N TYR A 371 4.56 11.09 1.40
CA TYR A 371 6.01 10.99 1.46
C TYR A 371 6.52 10.18 0.28
N PHE A 372 7.67 10.57 -0.26
CA PHE A 372 8.28 9.96 -1.43
C PHE A 372 9.75 10.34 -1.52
N ALA A 373 10.52 9.61 -2.32
CA ALA A 373 11.87 10.00 -2.67
C ALA A 373 11.87 10.79 -3.99
N ALA A 374 12.61 11.89 -4.06
CA ALA A 374 12.72 12.71 -5.27
C ALA A 374 14.03 13.49 -5.31
N GLU A 375 14.43 13.92 -6.51
CA GLU A 375 15.63 14.72 -6.73
C GLU A 375 15.26 16.15 -7.15
N ASP A 376 16.00 17.15 -6.65
CA ASP A 376 15.82 18.56 -7.05
C ASP A 376 16.85 19.05 -8.08
N GLY A 377 17.85 18.22 -8.41
CA GLY A 377 18.95 18.55 -9.31
C GLY A 377 20.17 19.20 -8.64
N TRP A 378 20.16 19.36 -7.30
CA TRP A 378 21.28 19.90 -6.53
C TRP A 378 21.74 18.99 -5.39
N ARG A 379 20.79 18.36 -4.68
CA ARG A 379 21.05 17.59 -3.44
C ARG A 379 20.93 16.07 -3.63
N GLY A 380 20.90 15.61 -4.88
CA GLY A 380 20.58 14.24 -5.20
C GLY A 380 19.16 13.85 -4.79
N ARG A 381 18.88 12.55 -4.75
CA ARG A 381 17.59 11.99 -4.36
C ARG A 381 17.47 11.91 -2.84
N GLU A 382 16.47 12.58 -2.28
CA GLU A 382 16.26 12.70 -0.84
C GLU A 382 14.80 12.41 -0.45
N LEU A 383 14.48 12.49 0.85
CA LEU A 383 13.13 12.29 1.35
C LEU A 383 12.31 13.58 1.21
N TRP A 384 11.18 13.50 0.54
CA TRP A 384 10.26 14.61 0.31
C TRP A 384 8.89 14.34 0.91
N ARG A 385 8.14 15.42 1.14
CA ARG A 385 6.73 15.37 1.52
C ARG A 385 5.87 16.33 0.72
N SER A 386 4.57 16.05 0.65
CA SER A 386 3.55 16.90 0.03
C SER A 386 2.21 16.80 0.74
N ASP A 387 1.55 17.93 0.97
CA ASP A 387 0.12 18.02 1.29
C ASP A 387 -0.77 18.09 0.04
N GLY A 388 -0.16 18.00 -1.14
CA GLY A 388 -0.78 18.15 -2.45
C GLY A 388 -0.76 19.56 -3.04
N SER A 389 -0.22 20.54 -2.32
CA SER A 389 0.04 21.89 -2.83
C SER A 389 1.51 22.09 -3.20
N ALA A 390 1.81 23.06 -4.07
CA ALA A 390 3.18 23.37 -4.43
C ALA A 390 4.01 23.89 -3.24
N LEU A 391 3.40 24.66 -2.33
CA LEU A 391 4.08 25.20 -1.14
C LEU A 391 4.28 24.14 -0.05
N GLY A 392 3.30 23.25 0.13
CA GLY A 392 3.41 22.12 1.04
C GLY A 392 4.23 20.96 0.50
N THR A 393 4.85 21.12 -0.68
CA THR A 393 5.78 20.15 -1.27
C THR A 393 7.23 20.60 -1.05
N TRP A 394 7.95 19.88 -0.19
CA TRP A 394 9.32 20.23 0.21
C TRP A 394 10.10 19.01 0.74
N MET A 395 11.42 19.12 0.69
CA MET A 395 12.37 18.10 1.16
C MET A 395 12.36 18.03 2.68
N VAL A 396 12.02 16.86 3.25
CA VAL A 396 11.95 16.64 4.70
C VAL A 396 13.32 16.87 5.33
N TRP A 397 14.35 16.25 4.74
CA TRP A 397 15.72 16.36 5.20
C TRP A 397 16.70 15.99 4.10
N ASP A 398 17.84 16.67 4.09
CA ASP A 398 19.02 16.32 3.30
C ASP A 398 19.85 15.34 4.14
N ILE A 399 19.62 14.04 3.91
CA ILE A 399 20.24 12.97 4.71
C ILE A 399 21.71 12.82 4.33
N GLU A 400 22.05 12.85 3.04
CA GLU A 400 23.43 12.78 2.54
C GLU A 400 23.78 14.05 1.80
N TRP A 401 24.56 14.90 2.47
CA TRP A 401 24.92 16.22 1.96
C TRP A 401 25.69 16.13 0.66
N GLY A 402 25.26 16.92 -0.33
CA GLY A 402 25.91 17.04 -1.63
C GLY A 402 25.03 16.51 -2.76
N SER A 403 25.61 16.31 -3.94
CA SER A 403 24.82 15.97 -5.13
C SER A 403 24.57 14.47 -5.32
N THR A 404 25.00 13.62 -4.39
CA THR A 404 24.80 12.16 -4.48
C THR A 404 23.42 11.77 -3.97
N GLY A 405 22.94 12.42 -2.91
CA GLY A 405 21.68 12.08 -2.24
C GLY A 405 21.75 10.76 -1.47
N SER A 406 20.69 10.49 -0.72
CA SER A 406 20.55 9.33 0.16
C SER A 406 19.69 8.19 -0.42
N ASP A 407 19.11 8.38 -1.61
CA ASP A 407 18.25 7.39 -2.29
C ASP A 407 17.22 6.69 -1.38
N PRO A 408 16.28 7.41 -0.73
CA PRO A 408 15.31 6.76 0.14
C PRO A 408 14.42 5.75 -0.60
N GLU A 409 14.29 4.54 -0.06
CA GLU A 409 13.54 3.44 -0.67
C GLU A 409 12.76 2.64 0.38
N GLN A 410 11.87 1.76 -0.07
CA GLN A 410 11.12 0.84 0.79
C GLN A 410 10.33 1.57 1.90
N LEU A 411 9.79 2.75 1.57
CA LEU A 411 9.01 3.55 2.51
C LEU A 411 7.79 2.76 3.02
N ALA A 412 7.55 2.83 4.31
CA ALA A 412 6.41 2.23 4.99
C ALA A 412 5.89 3.16 6.09
N ALA A 413 4.58 3.43 6.11
CA ALA A 413 3.93 4.21 7.15
C ALA A 413 3.27 3.28 8.18
N GLU A 414 3.72 3.35 9.42
CA GLU A 414 3.34 2.43 10.48
C GLU A 414 3.03 3.17 11.79
N ASN A 415 1.74 3.35 12.09
CA ASN A 415 1.23 4.00 13.29
C ASN A 415 1.80 5.44 13.50
N GLY A 416 1.72 6.29 12.47
CA GLY A 416 2.17 7.69 12.51
C GLY A 416 3.68 7.90 12.37
N TRP A 417 4.39 6.89 11.88
CA TRP A 417 5.83 6.93 11.64
C TRP A 417 6.19 6.37 10.27
N LEU A 418 7.17 6.99 9.63
CA LEU A 418 7.77 6.52 8.39
C LEU A 418 9.01 5.69 8.71
N PHE A 419 9.12 4.53 8.08
CA PHE A 419 10.31 3.69 8.06
C PHE A 419 10.75 3.50 6.61
N PHE A 420 12.05 3.54 6.37
CA PHE A 420 12.61 3.48 5.02
C PHE A 420 14.08 3.08 5.09
N SER A 421 14.67 2.74 3.95
CA SER A 421 16.11 2.60 3.81
C SER A 421 16.71 3.81 3.10
N ALA A 422 17.90 4.24 3.52
CA ALA A 422 18.63 5.33 2.90
C ALA A 422 20.14 5.15 3.05
N THR A 423 20.87 5.62 2.05
CA THR A 423 22.31 5.50 1.87
C THR A 423 23.03 6.73 2.40
N THR A 424 24.14 6.52 3.09
CA THR A 424 25.10 7.59 3.41
C THR A 424 26.51 7.15 3.08
N SER A 425 27.41 8.10 2.80
CA SER A 425 28.82 7.80 2.51
C SER A 425 29.54 7.11 3.67
N ARG A 426 29.06 7.34 4.90
CA ARG A 426 29.64 6.77 6.12
C ARG A 426 29.09 5.41 6.50
N TYR A 427 27.83 5.11 6.16
CA TYR A 427 27.10 3.95 6.69
C TYR A 427 26.51 3.02 5.61
N GLY A 428 26.71 3.29 4.32
CA GLY A 428 25.98 2.56 3.27
C GLY A 428 24.46 2.73 3.41
N ARG A 429 23.69 1.83 2.81
CA ARG A 429 22.22 1.79 2.88
C ARG A 429 21.75 1.07 4.14
N GLU A 430 21.13 1.82 5.04
CA GLU A 430 20.72 1.37 6.37
C GLU A 430 19.26 1.70 6.68
N ALA A 431 18.76 1.30 7.85
CA ALA A 431 17.37 1.50 8.25
C ALA A 431 17.20 2.89 8.88
N TRP A 432 16.18 3.63 8.46
CA TRP A 432 15.87 4.99 8.91
C TRP A 432 14.43 5.12 9.37
N THR A 433 14.18 6.16 10.17
CA THR A 433 12.84 6.53 10.64
C THR A 433 12.63 8.04 10.61
N SER A 434 11.39 8.48 10.41
CA SER A 434 10.96 9.87 10.47
C SER A 434 9.50 9.99 10.88
N ASP A 435 9.12 11.07 11.57
CA ASP A 435 7.72 11.46 11.79
C ASP A 435 7.28 12.57 10.82
N GLY A 436 8.12 12.91 9.85
CA GLY A 436 7.91 14.00 8.89
C GLY A 436 8.58 15.32 9.26
N TRP A 437 9.19 15.42 10.44
CA TRP A 437 10.00 16.57 10.83
C TRP A 437 11.50 16.27 10.76
N LEU A 438 12.27 17.25 10.30
CA LEU A 438 13.71 17.10 10.05
C LEU A 438 14.49 16.57 11.25
N TRP A 439 14.24 17.07 12.47
CA TRP A 439 15.01 16.71 13.67
C TRP A 439 14.63 15.35 14.26
N ARG A 440 13.63 14.67 13.68
CA ARG A 440 13.24 13.30 14.02
C ARG A 440 13.42 12.35 12.85
N THR A 441 14.06 12.81 11.77
CA THR A 441 14.63 11.95 10.73
C THR A 441 16.00 11.48 11.17
N ARG A 442 16.16 10.17 11.39
CA ARG A 442 17.42 9.59 11.86
C ARG A 442 17.55 8.13 11.48
N ARG A 443 18.79 7.63 11.46
CA ARG A 443 19.06 6.20 11.33
C ARG A 443 18.43 5.47 12.53
N LEU A 444 17.67 4.43 12.24
CA LEU A 444 17.02 3.58 13.22
C LEU A 444 18.04 2.63 13.86
N THR A 445 18.89 2.02 13.04
CA THR A 445 19.99 1.14 13.45
C THR A 445 21.03 1.03 12.34
N ASP A 446 22.26 0.67 12.70
CA ASP A 446 23.35 0.33 11.77
C ASP A 446 23.52 -1.20 11.79
N ILE A 447 23.03 -1.88 10.76
CA ILE A 447 23.06 -3.34 10.65
C ILE A 447 24.38 -3.81 10.03
N ALA A 448 24.84 -3.17 8.95
CA ALA A 448 26.09 -3.49 8.28
C ALA A 448 27.15 -2.41 8.59
N PRO A 449 28.09 -2.66 9.53
CA PRO A 449 28.98 -1.61 10.00
C PRO A 449 29.89 -1.03 8.91
N GLY A 450 30.13 0.28 9.00
CA GLY A 450 31.02 0.99 8.09
C GLY A 450 30.31 1.32 6.77
N THR A 451 31.01 1.30 5.65
CA THR A 451 30.44 1.72 4.35
C THR A 451 29.65 0.62 3.64
N SER A 452 29.38 -0.50 4.30
CA SER A 452 28.61 -1.61 3.74
C SER A 452 27.12 -1.31 3.84
N SER A 453 26.33 -1.78 2.87
CA SER A 453 24.87 -1.65 2.91
C SER A 453 24.24 -2.90 3.51
N SER A 454 23.20 -2.72 4.33
CA SER A 454 22.33 -3.80 4.78
C SER A 454 21.05 -3.94 3.97
N ASP A 455 20.78 -3.00 3.07
CA ASP A 455 19.60 -2.91 2.19
C ASP A 455 18.23 -3.20 2.86
N PRO A 456 17.83 -2.45 3.90
CA PRO A 456 16.60 -2.75 4.63
C PRO A 456 15.31 -2.60 3.82
N ARG A 457 14.36 -3.53 4.03
CA ARG A 457 13.05 -3.55 3.35
C ARG A 457 11.96 -4.21 4.18
N SER A 458 10.72 -4.11 3.70
CA SER A 458 9.55 -4.80 4.27
C SER A 458 9.32 -4.47 5.75
N PHE A 459 9.38 -3.18 6.11
CA PHE A 459 9.15 -2.72 7.47
C PHE A 459 7.71 -3.02 7.91
N VAL A 460 7.55 -3.66 9.07
CA VAL A 460 6.27 -3.94 9.71
C VAL A 460 6.40 -3.66 11.20
N ARG A 461 5.49 -2.87 11.76
CA ARG A 461 5.45 -2.64 13.20
C ARG A 461 4.53 -3.62 13.90
N ALA A 462 5.06 -4.37 14.86
CA ALA A 462 4.28 -5.24 15.74
C ALA A 462 4.64 -4.96 17.20
N GLY A 463 3.63 -4.54 17.98
CA GLY A 463 3.84 -4.11 19.36
C GLY A 463 4.80 -2.91 19.47
N ASN A 464 5.84 -3.07 20.29
CA ASN A 464 6.86 -2.05 20.56
C ASN A 464 8.12 -2.23 19.70
N GLU A 465 8.03 -2.98 18.60
CA GLU A 465 9.16 -3.29 17.73
C GLU A 465 8.81 -3.04 16.27
N VAL A 466 9.84 -2.72 15.50
CA VAL A 466 9.80 -2.63 14.05
C VAL A 466 10.61 -3.79 13.51
N PHE A 467 9.96 -4.61 12.69
CA PHE A 467 10.54 -5.74 12.01
C PHE A 467 10.85 -5.38 10.57
N PHE A 468 11.98 -5.83 10.04
CA PHE A 468 12.36 -5.63 8.65
C PHE A 468 13.39 -6.65 8.20
N LEU A 469 13.58 -6.76 6.90
CA LEU A 469 14.58 -7.62 6.30
C LEU A 469 15.82 -6.80 5.98
N ALA A 470 17.01 -7.32 6.30
CA ALA A 470 18.29 -6.69 5.99
C ALA A 470 19.44 -7.73 5.99
N GLY A 471 20.50 -7.46 5.24
CA GLY A 471 21.72 -8.29 5.17
C GLY A 471 22.85 -7.77 6.06
N ASP A 472 23.70 -8.67 6.56
CA ASP A 472 24.95 -8.35 7.26
C ASP A 472 26.11 -9.13 6.63
N VAL A 473 27.26 -8.52 6.31
CA VAL A 473 28.42 -9.31 5.83
C VAL A 473 28.97 -10.14 7.00
N PRO A 474 29.11 -11.48 6.93
CA PRO A 474 29.14 -12.35 5.73
C PRO A 474 27.86 -13.16 5.42
N MET A 475 26.71 -12.87 6.04
CA MET A 475 25.47 -13.63 5.86
C MET A 475 24.51 -13.02 4.82
N ASN A 476 23.63 -13.88 4.30
CA ASN A 476 22.50 -13.47 3.47
C ASN A 476 21.44 -12.73 4.32
N GLU A 477 20.50 -12.07 3.65
CA GLU A 477 19.34 -11.38 4.24
C GLU A 477 18.65 -12.17 5.37
N ALA A 478 18.35 -11.47 6.46
CA ALA A 478 17.71 -11.98 7.66
C ALA A 478 16.59 -11.05 8.15
N LEU A 479 15.75 -11.56 9.05
CA LEU A 479 14.75 -10.78 9.77
C LEU A 479 15.39 -10.11 10.99
N TRP A 480 15.17 -8.81 11.11
CA TRP A 480 15.64 -7.97 12.21
C TRP A 480 14.47 -7.37 12.95
N ALA A 481 14.62 -7.19 14.26
CA ALA A 481 13.70 -6.51 15.14
C ALA A 481 14.43 -5.38 15.88
N VAL A 482 13.87 -4.17 15.85
CA VAL A 482 14.40 -3.01 16.58
C VAL A 482 13.35 -2.50 17.57
N PRO A 483 13.68 -2.37 18.86
CA PRO A 483 12.81 -1.70 19.81
C PRO A 483 12.48 -0.28 19.37
N PHE A 484 11.18 0.02 19.24
CA PHE A 484 10.69 1.30 18.81
C PHE A 484 9.52 1.76 19.70
N ARG A 485 9.86 2.60 20.68
CA ARG A 485 8.91 3.25 21.58
C ARG A 485 8.98 4.75 21.34
N PRO A 486 8.20 5.28 20.39
CA PRO A 486 8.18 6.71 20.18
C PRO A 486 7.61 7.35 21.43
N ALA A 487 8.35 8.27 22.05
CA ALA A 487 7.78 9.16 23.05
C ALA A 487 6.68 9.95 22.33
N TRP A 488 5.42 9.61 22.58
CA TRP A 488 4.33 10.49 22.23
C TRP A 488 4.52 11.75 23.08
N PRO A 489 4.45 12.97 22.53
CA PRO A 489 4.24 14.13 23.37
C PRO A 489 2.98 13.82 24.20
N CYS A 490 3.12 13.67 25.53
CA CYS A 490 1.97 13.52 26.40
C CYS A 490 1.05 14.70 26.03
N ALA A 491 -0.17 14.43 25.57
CA ALA A 491 -1.06 15.47 25.07
C ALA A 491 -1.20 16.51 26.17
N GLN A 492 -0.76 17.75 25.92
CA GLN A 492 -0.99 18.86 26.83
C GLN A 492 -2.46 19.28 26.71
N SER A 493 -3.38 18.41 27.14
CA SER A 493 -4.74 18.80 27.55
C SER A 493 -5.46 17.64 28.22
N GLY A 494 -5.74 17.81 29.52
CA GLY A 494 -6.79 17.08 30.24
C GLY A 494 -6.35 15.85 31.02
N GLU A 495 -6.44 15.98 32.36
CA GLU A 495 -6.54 15.05 33.49
C GLU A 495 -5.93 13.62 33.52
N ASP A 496 -5.45 13.03 32.42
CA ASP A 496 -4.84 11.68 32.42
C ASP A 496 -3.30 11.71 32.35
N ALA A 497 -2.67 12.64 33.07
CA ALA A 497 -1.22 12.79 33.12
C ALA A 497 -0.49 11.80 34.08
N GLN A 498 -1.16 10.79 34.63
CA GLN A 498 -0.57 9.87 35.62
C GLN A 498 -0.03 8.54 35.06
N GLY A 499 0.00 8.38 33.74
CA GLY A 499 0.48 7.16 33.08
C GLY A 499 1.79 7.25 32.30
N CYS A 500 2.52 8.38 32.31
CA CYS A 500 3.76 8.52 31.53
C CYS A 500 4.95 7.94 32.36
N GLN A 501 5.36 6.68 32.09
CA GLN A 501 6.69 6.11 32.44
C GLN A 501 7.45 5.71 31.18
#